data_AF-A0A180H091-F1
#
_entry.id   AF-A0A180H091-F1
#
_cell.length_a   1.000
_cell.length_b   1.000
_cell.length_c   1.000
_cell.angle_alpha   90.00
_cell.angle_beta   90.00
_cell.angle_gamma   90.00
#
_symmetry.space_group_name_H-M   'P 1'
#
loop_
_entity.id
_entity.type
_entity.pdbx_description
1 polymer ?
#
loop_
_entity_poly.entity_id
_entity_poly.type
_entity_poly.pdbx_seq_one_letter_code
_entity_poly.pdbx_strand_id
1 'polypeptide(L)'
;MSDCSHLLASSVSEADGPPAGLPLLIVDTMRLTHHISHFGIADAVETAAKLRAHRTYILGFTHGVTHKCWQAACELISKTSNTGLQATLDPSPTFPEDIDLGNNPPRFSQQALALCQDHIREAPLWIRPAFDGLVISTDGVKITDNFHP
;
A
#
# COMPACT_ATOMS: atom_id res chain seq x y z
N MET A 1 25.81 31.36 3.01
CA MET A 1 24.38 31.24 2.66
C MET A 1 24.29 31.51 1.17
N SER A 2 24.10 30.46 0.36
CA SER A 2 24.03 30.58 -1.10
C SER A 2 22.60 30.28 -1.52
N ASP A 3 22.00 31.25 -2.18
CA ASP A 3 20.61 31.30 -2.63
C ASP A 3 20.45 30.45 -3.91
N CYS A 4 19.49 29.54 -3.93
CA CYS A 4 19.12 28.74 -5.11
C CYS A 4 17.80 29.25 -5.69
N SER A 5 17.80 30.48 -6.17
CA SER A 5 16.67 31.09 -6.84
C SER A 5 17.03 31.34 -8.30
N HIS A 6 16.93 30.31 -9.16
CA HIS A 6 16.73 30.47 -10.60
C HIS A 6 16.46 29.11 -11.25
N LEU A 7 15.19 28.74 -11.42
CA LEU A 7 14.72 27.98 -12.60
C LEU A 7 13.24 28.34 -12.85
N LEU A 8 13.03 29.42 -13.60
CA LEU A 8 11.78 29.68 -14.32
C LEU A 8 12.06 29.44 -15.81
N ALA A 9 11.52 28.34 -16.33
CA ALA A 9 11.24 28.03 -17.73
C ALA A 9 10.68 26.60 -17.69
N SER A 10 9.66 26.16 -18.41
CA SER A 10 9.08 26.61 -19.67
C SER A 10 7.75 25.85 -19.79
N SER A 11 6.82 26.40 -20.57
CA SER A 11 5.60 25.78 -21.08
C SER A 11 5.71 24.25 -21.19
N VAL A 12 4.87 23.54 -20.44
CA VAL A 12 4.75 22.07 -20.54
C VAL A 12 4.09 21.73 -21.86
N SER A 13 4.93 21.35 -22.83
CA SER A 13 4.51 20.53 -23.96
C SER A 13 4.12 19.15 -23.43
N GLU A 14 2.98 18.63 -23.89
CA GLU A 14 2.55 17.24 -23.72
C GLU A 14 3.71 16.30 -24.07
N ALA A 15 4.33 15.71 -23.05
CA ALA A 15 5.46 14.82 -23.21
C ALA A 15 4.99 13.37 -23.07
N ASP A 16 5.35 12.58 -24.07
CA ASP A 16 5.25 11.12 -24.19
C ASP A 16 6.16 10.40 -23.16
N GLY A 17 6.08 10.81 -21.89
CA GLY A 17 6.93 10.36 -20.78
C GLY A 17 6.34 9.16 -20.03
N PRO A 18 7.15 8.47 -19.18
CA PRO A 18 6.64 7.39 -18.35
C PRO A 18 5.45 7.87 -17.51
N PRO A 19 4.44 7.00 -17.28
CA PRO A 19 3.20 7.39 -16.60
C PRO A 19 3.51 8.08 -15.28
N ALA A 20 2.92 9.27 -15.08
CA ALA A 20 3.11 10.05 -13.86
C ALA A 20 2.81 9.20 -12.60
N GLY A 21 3.78 9.10 -11.69
CA GLY A 21 3.70 8.32 -10.45
C GLY A 21 4.91 7.42 -10.23
N LEU A 22 5.05 6.88 -9.02
CA LEU A 22 6.15 5.98 -8.67
C LEU A 22 5.90 4.57 -9.25
N PRO A 23 6.74 4.01 -10.14
CA PRO A 23 6.48 2.70 -10.72
C PRO A 23 6.39 1.59 -9.67
N LEU A 24 7.29 1.62 -8.68
CA LEU A 24 7.42 0.61 -7.63
C LEU A 24 7.63 1.27 -6.27
N LEU A 25 6.73 0.98 -5.32
CA LEU A 25 6.87 1.28 -3.91
C LEU A 25 7.08 -0.02 -3.14
N ILE A 26 8.14 -0.09 -2.35
CA ILE A 26 8.38 -1.15 -1.37
C ILE A 26 8.45 -0.46 -0.01
N VAL A 27 7.54 -0.79 0.90
CA VAL A 27 7.39 -0.05 2.16
C VAL A 27 7.24 -1.01 3.34
N ASP A 28 7.95 -0.70 4.42
CA ASP A 28 7.80 -1.41 5.69
C ASP A 28 6.39 -1.18 6.26
N THR A 29 5.75 -2.22 6.78
CA THR A 29 4.38 -2.21 7.32
C THR A 29 4.27 -3.31 8.36
N MET A 30 4.44 -2.93 9.61
CA MET A 30 4.60 -3.90 10.69
C MET A 30 3.30 -4.61 11.05
N ARG A 31 2.19 -3.88 11.08
CA ARG A 31 0.90 -4.36 11.59
C ARG A 31 -0.26 -3.52 11.05
N LEU A 32 -1.48 -3.75 11.53
CA LEU A 32 -2.63 -2.95 11.09
C LEU A 32 -2.56 -1.51 11.60
N THR A 33 -2.19 -1.32 12.87
CA THR A 33 -2.14 0.01 13.49
C THR A 33 -0.78 0.68 13.36
N HIS A 34 -0.78 2.01 13.37
CA HIS A 34 0.45 2.79 13.38
C HIS A 34 1.38 2.40 14.54
N HIS A 35 2.69 2.50 14.32
CA HIS A 35 3.71 2.43 15.35
C HIS A 35 4.67 3.60 15.21
N ILE A 36 5.24 4.07 16.31
CA ILE A 36 6.11 5.26 16.34
C ILE A 36 7.28 5.23 15.35
N SER A 37 7.70 4.03 14.94
CA SER A 37 8.84 3.79 14.04
C SER A 37 8.50 2.97 12.80
N HIS A 38 7.26 2.50 12.64
CA HIS A 38 6.85 1.62 11.55
C HIS A 38 5.45 1.99 11.07
N PHE A 39 5.21 1.86 9.76
CA PHE A 39 3.88 2.12 9.22
C PHE A 39 2.89 1.04 9.68
N GLY A 40 1.66 1.48 9.95
CA GLY A 40 0.47 0.63 9.88
C GLY A 40 -0.02 0.48 8.44
N ILE A 41 -1.04 -0.35 8.21
CA ILE A 41 -1.57 -0.58 6.85
C ILE A 41 -2.14 0.70 6.23
N ALA A 42 -2.77 1.56 7.02
CA ALA A 42 -3.33 2.82 6.55
C ALA A 42 -2.24 3.80 6.08
N ASP A 43 -1.13 3.91 6.83
CA ASP A 43 0.00 4.77 6.46
C ASP A 43 0.63 4.32 5.14
N ALA A 44 0.78 3.01 4.94
CA ALA A 44 1.31 2.44 3.70
C ALA A 44 0.40 2.71 2.50
N VAL A 45 -0.92 2.55 2.69
CA VAL A 45 -1.93 2.82 1.65
C VAL A 45 -2.00 4.32 1.31
N GLU A 46 -1.99 5.19 2.33
CA GLU A 46 -1.96 6.64 2.13
C GLU A 46 -0.71 7.07 1.35
N THR A 47 0.45 6.52 1.72
CA THR A 47 1.71 6.80 1.03
C THR A 47 1.66 6.34 -0.43
N ALA A 48 1.15 5.13 -0.69
CA ALA A 48 0.97 4.62 -2.04
C ALA A 48 0.07 5.51 -2.89
N ALA A 49 -1.04 6.00 -2.32
CA ALA A 49 -1.96 6.92 -2.99
C ALA A 49 -1.29 8.26 -3.31
N LYS A 50 -0.65 8.90 -2.33
CA LYS A 50 0.04 10.19 -2.50
C LYS A 50 1.18 10.13 -3.53
N LEU A 51 1.93 9.03 -3.55
CA LEU A 51 3.01 8.80 -4.52
C LEU A 51 2.51 8.28 -5.87
N ARG A 52 1.20 8.03 -6.00
CA ARG A 52 0.56 7.44 -7.18
C ARG A 52 1.29 6.16 -7.62
N ALA A 53 1.59 5.30 -6.64
CA ALA A 53 2.40 4.11 -6.85
C ALA A 53 1.68 3.09 -7.76
N HIS A 54 2.34 2.60 -8.81
CA HIS A 54 1.72 1.63 -9.73
C HIS A 54 1.76 0.20 -9.19
N ARG A 55 2.79 -0.12 -8.40
CA ARG A 55 2.95 -1.39 -7.68
C ARG A 55 3.43 -1.09 -6.27
N THR A 56 2.66 -1.52 -5.27
CA THR A 56 3.05 -1.41 -3.86
C THR A 56 3.28 -2.79 -3.26
N TYR A 57 4.44 -3.00 -2.66
CA TYR A 57 4.75 -4.15 -1.84
C TYR A 57 4.95 -3.73 -0.39
N ILE A 58 4.25 -4.41 0.52
CA ILE A 58 4.43 -4.22 1.96
C ILE A 58 5.22 -5.38 2.57
N LEU A 59 6.10 -5.10 3.52
CA LEU A 59 6.93 -6.10 4.21
C LEU A 59 7.14 -5.71 5.69
N GLY A 60 7.89 -6.51 6.44
CA GLY A 60 8.23 -6.19 7.84
C GLY A 60 7.15 -6.60 8.84
N PHE A 61 6.24 -7.48 8.44
CA PHE A 61 5.12 -7.93 9.27
C PHE A 61 5.58 -8.49 10.62
N THR A 62 4.89 -8.07 11.68
CA THR A 62 5.04 -8.68 13.01
C THR A 62 4.67 -10.16 12.98
N HIS A 63 5.28 -10.92 13.89
CA HIS A 63 4.91 -12.31 14.10
C HIS A 63 3.48 -12.44 14.65
N GLY A 64 2.87 -13.61 14.45
CA GLY A 64 1.54 -13.93 14.98
C GLY A 64 0.38 -13.66 14.02
N VAL A 65 0.64 -13.10 12.84
CA VAL A 65 -0.33 -13.02 11.73
C VAL A 65 0.09 -13.93 10.58
N THR A 66 -0.84 -14.75 10.10
CA THR A 66 -0.54 -15.68 8.99
C THR A 66 -0.36 -14.95 7.65
N HIS A 67 0.45 -15.51 6.74
CA HIS A 67 0.59 -14.99 5.36
C HIS A 67 -0.78 -14.85 4.65
N LYS A 68 -1.69 -15.80 4.89
CA LYS A 68 -3.05 -15.78 4.32
C LYS A 68 -3.84 -14.54 4.75
N CYS A 69 -3.63 -14.05 5.97
CA CYS A 69 -4.30 -12.83 6.46
C CYS A 69 -3.79 -11.59 5.73
N TRP A 70 -2.47 -11.42 5.64
CA TRP A 70 -1.86 -10.31 4.90
C TRP A 70 -2.20 -10.32 3.41
N GLN A 71 -2.22 -11.51 2.79
CA GLN A 71 -2.66 -11.67 1.42
C GLN A 71 -4.13 -11.26 1.25
N ALA A 72 -5.03 -11.75 2.11
CA ALA A 72 -6.45 -11.42 2.04
C ALA A 72 -6.71 -9.91 2.25
N ALA A 73 -5.96 -9.26 3.15
CA ALA A 73 -6.04 -7.82 3.37
C ALA A 73 -5.66 -7.03 2.11
N CYS A 74 -4.48 -7.31 1.53
CA CYS A 74 -4.00 -6.62 0.34
C CYS A 74 -4.92 -6.84 -0.87
N GLU A 75 -5.42 -8.07 -1.06
CA GLU A 75 -6.37 -8.39 -2.12
C GLU A 75 -7.68 -7.61 -1.96
N LEU A 76 -8.22 -7.55 -0.74
CA LEU A 76 -9.46 -6.83 -0.48
C LEU A 76 -9.29 -5.32 -0.69
N ILE A 77 -8.22 -4.72 -0.16
CA ILE A 77 -7.89 -3.30 -0.36
C ILE A 77 -7.75 -2.99 -1.86
N SER A 78 -6.99 -3.81 -2.60
CA SER A 78 -6.82 -3.65 -4.05
C SER A 78 -8.18 -3.72 -4.77
N LYS A 79 -8.99 -4.74 -4.49
CA LYS A 79 -10.32 -4.91 -5.13
C LYS A 79 -11.26 -3.74 -4.83
N THR A 80 -11.30 -3.27 -3.57
CA THR A 80 -12.18 -2.17 -3.17
C THR A 80 -11.76 -0.84 -3.81
N SER A 81 -10.46 -0.53 -3.83
CA SER A 81 -9.99 0.72 -4.48
C SER A 81 -10.30 0.76 -5.98
N ASN A 82 -10.27 -0.38 -6.67
CA ASN A 82 -10.52 -0.47 -8.11
C ASN A 82 -12.01 -0.45 -8.49
N THR A 83 -12.90 -0.82 -7.55
CA THR A 83 -14.35 -0.90 -7.82
C THR A 83 -15.11 0.34 -7.37
N GLY A 84 -14.47 1.23 -6.61
CA GLY A 84 -15.15 2.39 -6.01
C GLY A 84 -16.29 2.00 -5.06
N LEU A 85 -16.38 0.71 -4.67
CA LEU A 85 -17.41 0.20 -3.78
C LEU A 85 -17.19 0.83 -2.41
N GLN A 86 -18.17 1.61 -1.95
CA GLN A 86 -18.26 1.96 -0.54
C GLN A 86 -18.52 0.67 0.23
N ALA A 87 -17.49 0.15 0.88
CA ALA A 87 -17.70 -0.83 1.92
C ALA A 87 -18.52 -0.13 3.01
N THR A 88 -19.81 -0.47 3.13
CA THR A 88 -20.64 -0.14 4.29
C THR A 88 -20.04 -0.88 5.47
N LEU A 89 -19.03 -0.28 6.10
CA LEU A 89 -18.46 -0.77 7.34
C LEU A 89 -19.00 0.12 8.45
N ASP A 90 -19.44 -0.52 9.52
CA ASP A 90 -19.91 0.17 10.72
C ASP A 90 -18.82 1.16 11.21
N PRO A 91 -19.22 2.34 11.70
CA PRO A 91 -18.30 3.39 12.08
C PRO A 91 -17.33 2.88 13.15
N SER A 92 -16.04 2.95 12.82
CA SER A 92 -14.89 2.74 13.70
C SER A 92 -15.08 1.57 14.68
N PRO A 93 -14.79 0.32 14.26
CA PRO A 93 -14.77 -0.77 15.22
C PRO A 93 -13.75 -0.40 16.28
N THR A 94 -14.17 -0.31 17.55
CA THR A 94 -13.25 -0.35 18.68
C THR A 94 -12.54 -1.69 18.59
N PHE A 95 -11.39 -1.70 17.94
CA PHE A 95 -10.63 -2.93 17.75
C PHE A 95 -10.04 -3.30 19.12
N PRO A 96 -10.39 -4.46 19.69
CA PRO A 96 -9.70 -4.94 20.88
C PRO A 96 -8.21 -5.05 20.56
N GLU A 97 -7.35 -4.74 21.52
CA GLU A 97 -5.87 -4.66 21.37
C GLU A 97 -5.25 -5.89 20.67
N ASP A 98 -5.96 -7.03 20.62
CA ASP A 98 -5.60 -8.26 19.89
C ASP A 98 -5.70 -8.19 18.34
N ILE A 99 -5.69 -6.99 17.74
CA ILE A 99 -5.71 -6.81 16.26
C ILE A 99 -4.44 -7.34 15.56
N ASP A 100 -3.37 -7.56 16.32
CA ASP A 100 -2.05 -7.90 15.79
C ASP A 100 -1.74 -9.41 15.83
N LEU A 101 -2.68 -10.24 16.28
CA LEU A 101 -2.55 -11.71 16.29
C LEU A 101 -3.74 -12.34 15.56
N GLY A 102 -3.49 -13.16 14.54
CA GLY A 102 -4.59 -13.64 13.74
C GLY A 102 -4.26 -14.73 12.72
N ASN A 103 -5.13 -15.74 12.70
CA ASN A 103 -5.21 -16.78 11.67
C ASN A 103 -6.57 -16.78 10.96
N ASN A 104 -7.32 -15.66 11.04
CA ASN A 104 -8.64 -15.48 10.43
C ASN A 104 -8.58 -14.43 9.31
N PRO A 105 -8.33 -14.83 8.05
CA PRO A 105 -8.17 -13.90 6.94
C PRO A 105 -9.38 -13.00 6.67
N PRO A 106 -10.64 -13.48 6.71
CA PRO A 106 -11.81 -12.61 6.53
C PRO A 106 -11.89 -11.47 7.55
N ARG A 107 -11.66 -11.77 8.83
CA ARG A 107 -11.69 -10.74 9.89
C ARG A 107 -10.55 -9.75 9.70
N PHE A 108 -9.33 -10.24 9.52
CA PHE A 108 -8.15 -9.39 9.39
C PHE A 108 -8.24 -8.45 8.17
N SER A 109 -8.71 -8.96 7.02
CA SER A 109 -8.86 -8.15 5.81
C SER A 109 -9.92 -7.06 5.96
N GLN A 110 -11.04 -7.34 6.62
CA GLN A 110 -12.08 -6.34 6.92
C GLN A 110 -11.56 -5.24 7.84
N GLN A 111 -10.80 -5.60 8.89
CA GLN A 111 -10.17 -4.63 9.79
C GLN A 111 -9.16 -3.75 9.04
N ALA A 112 -8.31 -4.35 8.20
CA ALA A 112 -7.38 -3.63 7.36
C ALA A 112 -8.09 -2.66 6.41
N LEU A 113 -9.16 -3.10 5.74
CA LEU A 113 -9.95 -2.27 4.85
C LEU A 113 -10.61 -1.10 5.58
N ALA A 114 -11.17 -1.34 6.76
CA ALA A 114 -11.78 -0.29 7.59
C ALA A 114 -10.81 0.84 7.92
N LEU A 115 -9.55 0.52 8.23
CA LEU A 115 -8.50 1.49 8.50
C LEU A 115 -8.07 2.29 7.25
N CYS A 116 -8.24 1.71 6.06
CA CYS A 116 -7.78 2.31 4.80
C CYS A 116 -8.86 3.14 4.07
N GLN A 117 -10.10 3.20 4.59
CA GLN A 117 -11.27 3.72 3.86
C GLN A 117 -11.12 5.14 3.33
N ASP A 118 -10.42 6.01 4.05
CA ASP A 118 -10.24 7.41 3.67
C ASP A 118 -9.21 7.57 2.55
N HIS A 119 -8.23 6.65 2.47
CA HIS A 119 -7.11 6.71 1.54
C HIS A 119 -7.37 6.00 0.20
N ILE A 120 -8.22 4.96 0.20
CA ILE A 120 -8.56 4.19 -1.02
C ILE A 120 -9.49 4.95 -1.99
N ARG A 121 -10.01 6.13 -1.61
CA ARG A 121 -10.93 6.94 -2.42
C ARG A 121 -10.22 7.83 -3.43
N GLU A 122 -8.93 8.09 -3.22
CA GLU A 122 -8.18 9.09 -3.99
C GLU A 122 -7.68 8.55 -5.33
N ALA A 123 -7.31 7.27 -5.39
CA ALA A 123 -6.81 6.62 -6.59
C ALA A 123 -7.01 5.10 -6.55
N PRO A 124 -7.14 4.43 -7.72
CA PRO A 124 -7.04 2.99 -7.81
C PRO A 124 -5.66 2.54 -7.32
N LEU A 125 -5.64 1.54 -6.44
CA LEU A 125 -4.41 1.03 -5.82
C LEU A 125 -4.21 -0.45 -6.15
N TRP A 126 -2.93 -0.79 -6.32
CA TRP A 126 -2.46 -2.16 -6.36
C TRP A 126 -1.46 -2.36 -5.22
N ILE A 127 -1.75 -3.30 -4.33
CA ILE A 127 -0.93 -3.60 -3.16
C ILE A 127 -0.85 -5.12 -2.95
N ARG A 128 0.34 -5.63 -2.60
CA ARG A 128 0.57 -7.04 -2.24
C ARG A 128 1.56 -7.16 -1.09
N PRO A 129 1.48 -8.25 -0.30
CA PRO A 129 2.53 -8.56 0.65
C PRO A 129 3.78 -9.08 -0.08
N ALA A 130 4.95 -8.69 0.41
CA ALA A 130 6.23 -9.27 0.07
C ALA A 130 6.61 -10.30 1.13
N PHE A 131 6.44 -11.57 0.77
CA PHE A 131 6.86 -12.70 1.59
C PHE A 131 8.25 -13.20 1.18
N ASP A 132 8.79 -14.10 1.99
CA ASP A 132 10.07 -14.75 1.74
C ASP A 132 10.16 -15.32 0.33
N GLY A 133 11.33 -15.13 -0.28
CA GLY A 133 11.60 -15.58 -1.65
C GLY A 133 11.00 -14.70 -2.74
N LEU A 134 10.26 -13.62 -2.45
CA LEU A 134 9.81 -12.69 -3.49
C LEU A 134 11.03 -12.06 -4.20
N VAL A 135 11.03 -12.15 -5.53
CA VAL A 135 12.00 -11.50 -6.42
C VAL A 135 11.25 -10.51 -7.30
N ILE A 136 11.66 -9.24 -7.23
CA ILE A 136 11.14 -8.17 -8.08
C ILE A 136 12.23 -7.78 -9.07
N SER A 137 11.91 -7.81 -10.36
CA SER A 137 12.78 -7.34 -11.44
C SER A 137 12.14 -6.15 -12.14
N THR A 138 12.94 -5.12 -12.40
CA THR A 138 12.49 -3.93 -13.14
C THR A 138 13.61 -3.34 -14.00
N ASP A 139 13.23 -2.79 -15.15
CA ASP A 139 14.10 -1.97 -16.02
C ASP A 139 13.82 -0.45 -15.88
N GLY A 140 13.03 -0.07 -14.86
CA GLY A 140 12.56 1.31 -14.64
C GLY A 140 11.23 1.63 -15.32
N VAL A 141 10.74 0.77 -16.23
CA VAL A 141 9.46 0.94 -16.92
C VAL A 141 8.54 -0.25 -16.66
N LYS A 142 9.04 -1.47 -16.90
CA LYS A 142 8.36 -2.72 -16.66
C LYS A 142 8.74 -3.27 -15.30
N ILE A 143 7.74 -3.81 -14.59
CA ILE A 143 7.94 -4.49 -13.31
C ILE A 143 7.38 -5.90 -13.44
N THR A 144 8.18 -6.88 -13.03
CA THR A 144 7.78 -8.28 -12.94
C THR A 144 8.11 -8.81 -11.56
N ASP A 145 7.20 -9.60 -10.99
CA ASP A 145 7.41 -10.32 -9.75
C ASP A 145 7.37 -11.84 -9.96
N ASN A 146 8.19 -12.56 -9.19
CA ASN A 146 8.18 -14.00 -9.11
C ASN A 146 8.67 -14.44 -7.72
N PHE A 147 8.67 -15.73 -7.44
CA PHE A 147 9.33 -16.28 -6.25
C PHE A 147 10.59 -17.05 -6.65
N HIS A 148 11.64 -16.93 -5.84
CA HIS A 148 12.80 -17.80 -5.92
C HIS A 148 12.32 -19.26 -5.73
N PRO A 149 12.64 -20.16 -6.68
CA PRO A 149 12.19 -21.54 -6.64
C PRO A 149 12.76 -22.35 -5.47
#